data_AF-A0A430AL19-F1
#
_entry.id   AF-A0A430AL19-F1
#
_cell.length_a   1.000
_cell.length_b   1.000
_cell.length_c   1.000
_cell.angle_alpha   90.00
_cell.angle_beta   90.00
_cell.angle_gamma   90.00
#
_symmetry.space_group_name_H-M   'P 1'
#
loop_
_entity.id
_entity.type
_entity.pdbx_description
1 polymer ?
#
loop_
_entity_poly.entity_id
_entity_poly.type
_entity_poly.pdbx_seq_one_letter_code
_entity_poly.pdbx_strand_id
1 'polypeptide(L)'
;MMDKFKKVVTPKRVLALIILVLVLVFGFQNLNPVELTLIFFSVKVPLLVLILVLYVLGIISGWVYKKNDIKKIVSDVQKETKAELADLKKQVKSE
;
A
#
# COMPACT_ATOMS: atom_id res chain seq x y z
N MET A 1 41.65 -17.42 11.32
CA MET A 1 40.42 -16.81 11.91
C MET A 1 39.79 -15.78 10.98
N MET A 2 40.57 -14.87 10.39
CA MET A 2 40.13 -13.89 9.38
C MET A 2 39.32 -14.46 8.20
N ASP A 3 39.67 -15.65 7.71
CA ASP A 3 39.04 -16.23 6.50
C ASP A 3 37.60 -16.69 6.70
N LYS A 4 37.22 -17.01 7.95
CA LYS A 4 35.83 -17.33 8.29
C LYS A 4 34.94 -16.08 8.28
N PHE A 5 35.47 -14.92 8.69
CA PHE A 5 34.75 -13.64 8.67
C PHE A 5 34.41 -13.20 7.25
N LYS A 6 35.36 -13.29 6.30
CA LYS A 6 35.10 -12.98 4.88
C LYS A 6 33.97 -13.81 4.26
N LYS A 7 33.80 -15.05 4.72
CA LYS A 7 32.75 -15.96 4.23
C LYS A 7 31.36 -15.66 4.84
N VAL A 8 31.33 -15.11 6.06
CA VAL A 8 30.09 -14.76 6.78
C VAL A 8 29.60 -13.35 6.41
N VAL A 9 30.52 -12.43 6.14
CA VAL A 9 30.30 -11.04 5.74
C VAL A 9 30.00 -10.99 4.23
N THR A 10 28.82 -11.45 3.85
CA THR A 10 28.27 -11.24 2.51
C THR A 10 27.70 -9.81 2.42
N PRO A 11 27.90 -9.06 1.32
CA PRO A 11 27.37 -7.69 1.18
C PRO A 11 25.88 -7.57 1.50
N LYS A 12 25.09 -8.58 1.11
CA LYS A 12 23.65 -8.67 1.45
C LYS A 12 23.38 -8.71 2.95
N ARG A 13 24.18 -9.46 3.72
CA ARG A 13 24.03 -9.60 5.17
C ARG A 13 24.46 -8.33 5.89
N VAL A 14 25.54 -7.71 5.43
CA VAL A 14 26.00 -6.41 5.95
C VAL A 14 24.93 -5.35 5.72
N LEU A 15 24.38 -5.28 4.51
CA LEU A 15 23.30 -4.35 4.18
C LEU A 15 22.06 -4.59 5.05
N ALA A 16 21.63 -5.84 5.21
CA ALA A 16 20.50 -6.17 6.07
C ALA A 16 20.74 -5.77 7.54
N LEU A 17 21.96 -5.95 8.04
CA LEU A 17 22.34 -5.57 9.40
C LEU A 17 22.36 -4.04 9.56
N ILE A 18 22.88 -3.30 8.57
CA ILE A 18 22.82 -1.84 8.55
C ILE A 18 21.36 -1.36 8.57
N ILE A 19 20.51 -1.91 7.70
CA ILE A 19 19.08 -1.57 7.66
C ILE A 19 18.42 -1.87 9.01
N LEU A 20 18.70 -3.03 9.62
CA LEU A 20 18.15 -3.39 10.93
C LEU A 20 18.54 -2.37 12.00
N VAL A 21 19.82 -1.98 12.06
CA VAL A 21 20.31 -0.97 13.00
C VAL A 21 19.60 0.37 12.75
N LEU A 22 19.47 0.79 11.48
CA LEU A 22 18.75 2.02 11.13
C LEU A 22 17.28 1.98 11.57
N VAL A 23 16.58 0.86 11.36
CA VAL A 23 15.19 0.68 11.80
C VAL A 23 15.07 0.79 13.31
N LEU A 24 16.00 0.18 14.06
CA LEU A 24 16.02 0.28 15.52
C LEU A 24 16.26 1.72 15.98
N VAL A 25 17.28 2.38 15.44
CA VAL A 25 17.60 3.78 15.75
C VAL A 25 16.42 4.69 15.43
N PHE A 26 15.82 4.52 14.26
CA PHE A 26 14.61 5.23 13.85
C PHE A 26 13.48 4.99 14.86
N GLY A 27 13.22 3.74 15.24
CA GLY A 27 12.22 3.39 16.25
C GLY A 27 12.43 4.15 17.55
N PHE A 28 13.63 4.06 18.13
CA PHE A 28 13.95 4.73 19.39
C PHE A 28 13.89 6.26 19.30
N GLN A 29 14.37 6.86 18.21
CA GLN A 29 14.30 8.32 18.00
C GLN A 29 12.85 8.82 17.91
N ASN A 30 11.95 7.98 17.39
CA ASN A 30 10.53 8.30 17.21
C ASN A 30 9.65 7.87 18.40
N LEU A 31 10.23 7.44 19.54
CA LEU A 31 9.47 7.20 20.77
C LEU A 31 9.08 8.51 21.48
N ASN A 32 9.68 9.63 21.10
CA ASN A 32 9.32 10.93 21.65
C ASN A 32 7.83 11.24 21.37
N PRO A 33 7.06 11.62 22.40
CA PRO A 33 5.65 11.91 22.25
C PRO A 33 5.44 13.21 21.46
N VAL A 34 4.57 13.14 20.47
CA VAL A 34 4.06 14.29 19.71
C VAL A 34 2.60 14.54 20.10
N GLU A 35 2.19 15.80 20.08
CA GLU A 35 0.80 16.17 20.32
C GLU A 35 0.01 16.10 19.02
N LEU A 36 -1.02 15.25 19.01
CA LEU A 36 -1.96 15.09 17.92
C LEU A 36 -3.25 15.83 18.30
N THR A 37 -3.48 16.99 17.68
CA THR A 37 -4.71 17.75 17.84
C THR A 37 -5.72 17.31 16.79
N LEU A 38 -6.86 16.79 17.26
CA LEU A 38 -8.04 16.50 16.47
C LEU A 38 -9.09 17.60 16.72
N ILE A 39 -10.20 17.54 15.97
CA ILE A 39 -11.23 18.59 15.93
C ILE A 39 -11.75 18.96 17.34
N PHE A 40 -11.86 17.98 18.25
CA PHE A 40 -12.44 18.17 19.58
C PHE A 40 -11.51 17.82 20.75
N PHE A 41 -10.33 17.26 20.49
CA PHE A 41 -9.42 16.82 21.55
C PHE A 41 -7.97 16.71 21.07
N SER A 42 -7.04 16.80 22.01
CA SER A 42 -5.61 16.55 21.78
C SER A 42 -5.16 15.31 22.53
N VAL A 43 -4.31 14.51 21.90
CA VAL A 43 -3.71 13.32 22.51
C VAL A 43 -2.20 13.30 22.26
N LYS A 44 -1.42 12.93 23.28
CA LYS A 44 0.03 12.75 23.13
C LYS A 44 0.33 11.30 22.82
N VAL A 45 0.95 11.05 21.68
CA VAL A 45 1.32 9.70 21.23
C VAL A 45 2.76 9.70 20.73
N PRO A 46 3.54 8.62 20.92
CA PRO A 46 4.84 8.48 20.28
C PRO A 46 4.72 8.59 18.77
N LEU A 47 5.62 9.34 18.13
CA LEU A 47 5.59 9.53 16.67
C LEU A 47 5.65 8.20 15.90
N LEU A 48 6.39 7.22 16.43
CA LEU A 48 6.46 5.87 15.88
C LEU A 48 5.07 5.20 15.80
N VAL A 49 4.25 5.36 16.83
CA VAL A 49 2.89 4.80 16.87
C VAL A 49 2.04 5.45 15.79
N LEU A 50 2.12 6.77 15.63
CA LEU A 50 1.38 7.51 14.61
C LEU A 50 1.76 7.03 13.20
N ILE A 51 3.06 6.85 12.91
CA ILE A 51 3.55 6.34 11.62
C ILE A 51 3.00 4.94 11.34
N LEU A 52 3.04 4.03 12.32
CA LEU A 52 2.54 2.66 12.16
C LEU A 52 1.03 2.63 11.90
N VAL A 53 0.26 3.45 12.62
CA VAL A 53 -1.19 3.58 12.40
C VAL A 53 -1.48 4.09 10.98
N LEU A 54 -0.82 5.16 10.54
CA LEU A 54 -0.99 5.69 9.18
C LEU A 54 -0.62 4.66 8.11
N TYR A 55 0.46 3.90 8.32
CA TYR A 55 0.87 2.85 7.40
C TYR A 55 -0.20 1.76 7.25
N VAL A 56 -0.74 1.29 8.38
CA VAL A 56 -1.84 0.29 8.38
C VAL A 56 -3.09 0.86 7.70
N LEU A 57 -3.46 2.11 7.99
CA LEU A 57 -4.58 2.77 7.32
C LEU A 57 -4.36 2.85 5.79
N GLY A 58 -3.14 3.15 5.35
CA GLY A 58 -2.77 3.16 3.94
C GLY A 58 -2.93 1.79 3.27
N ILE A 59 -2.50 0.71 3.92
CA ILE A 59 -2.69 -0.66 3.44
C ILE A 59 -4.18 -0.99 3.35
N ILE A 60 -4.94 -0.73 4.41
CA ILE A 60 -6.38 -1.02 4.45
C ILE A 60 -7.08 -0.25 3.33
N SER A 61 -6.80 1.04 3.20
CA SER A 61 -7.36 1.88 2.14
C SER A 61 -7.02 1.32 0.76
N GLY A 62 -5.75 0.98 0.51
CA GLY A 62 -5.33 0.37 -0.76
C GLY A 62 -5.98 -0.98 -1.04
N TRP A 63 -6.25 -1.78 0.00
CA TRP A 63 -6.91 -3.08 -0.14
C TRP A 63 -8.41 -2.95 -0.39
N VAL A 64 -9.09 -1.98 0.24
CA VAL A 64 -10.51 -1.69 0.01
C VAL A 64 -10.76 -1.26 -1.44
N TYR A 65 -9.85 -0.50 -2.04
CA TYR A 65 -9.96 -0.05 -3.45
C TYR A 65 -9.48 -1.10 -4.49
N LYS A 66 -9.52 -2.41 -4.17
CA LYS A 66 -9.01 -3.46 -5.07
C LYS A 66 -9.67 -3.37 -6.47
N LYS A 67 -8.84 -3.25 -7.51
CA LYS A 67 -9.20 -3.04 -8.93
C LYS A 67 -10.21 -4.01 -9.57
N ASN A 68 -10.61 -5.07 -8.86
CA ASN A 68 -11.52 -6.09 -9.39
C ASN A 68 -12.93 -5.55 -9.62
N ASP A 69 -13.41 -4.66 -8.75
CA ASP A 69 -14.75 -4.08 -8.89
C ASP A 69 -14.81 -3.14 -10.10
N ILE A 70 -13.76 -2.34 -10.32
CA ILE A 70 -13.66 -1.45 -11.49
C ILE A 70 -13.58 -2.25 -12.79
N LYS A 71 -12.79 -3.32 -12.84
CA LYS A 71 -12.72 -4.19 -14.03
C LYS A 71 -14.07 -4.81 -14.38
N LYS A 72 -14.84 -5.21 -13.36
CA LYS A 72 -16.15 -5.85 -13.55
C LYS A 72 -17.16 -4.84 -14.12
N ILE A 73 -17.23 -3.66 -13.53
CA ILE A 73 -18.08 -2.55 -14.00
C ILE A 73 -17.75 -2.21 -15.46
N VAL A 74 -16.46 -2.06 -15.79
CA VAL A 74 -16.04 -1.74 -17.17
C VAL A 74 -16.43 -2.86 -18.13
N SER A 75 -16.26 -4.13 -17.76
CA SER A 75 -16.62 -5.25 -18.64
C SER A 75 -18.12 -5.40 -18.86
N ASP A 76 -18.93 -5.09 -17.84
CA ASP A 76 -20.39 -5.19 -17.92
C ASP A 76 -20.94 -4.08 -18.83
N VAL A 77 -20.47 -2.84 -18.67
CA VAL A 77 -20.80 -1.72 -19.57
C VAL A 77 -20.39 -2.03 -21.01
N GLN A 78 -19.20 -2.59 -21.23
CA GLN A 78 -18.72 -2.90 -22.58
C GLN A 78 -19.54 -4.03 -23.26
N LYS A 79 -20.12 -4.94 -22.48
CA LYS A 79 -21.01 -5.99 -23.00
C LYS A 79 -22.36 -5.43 -23.42
N GLU A 80 -22.98 -4.60 -22.59
CA GLU A 80 -24.26 -3.97 -22.91
C GLU A 80 -24.16 -3.11 -24.17
N THR A 81 -23.15 -2.23 -24.26
CA THR A 81 -22.95 -1.40 -25.46
C THR A 81 -22.75 -2.25 -26.72
N LYS A 82 -22.02 -3.36 -26.65
CA LYS A 82 -21.84 -4.26 -27.81
C LYS A 82 -23.13 -4.98 -28.20
N ALA A 83 -23.98 -5.33 -27.24
CA ALA A 83 -25.28 -5.94 -27.49
C ALA A 83 -26.23 -4.95 -28.18
N GLU A 84 -26.33 -3.72 -27.67
CA GLU A 84 -27.15 -2.66 -28.27
C GLU A 84 -26.71 -2.33 -29.69
N LEU A 85 -25.41 -2.19 -29.94
CA LEU A 85 -24.88 -1.94 -31.28
C LEU A 85 -25.17 -3.08 -32.27
N ALA A 86 -25.19 -4.33 -31.79
CA ALA A 86 -25.52 -5.49 -32.62
C ALA A 86 -27.01 -5.51 -33.01
N ASP A 87 -27.89 -5.14 -32.09
CA ASP A 87 -29.33 -5.07 -32.34
C ASP A 87 -29.71 -3.90 -33.25
N LEU A 88 -29.10 -2.73 -33.05
CA LEU A 88 -29.25 -1.59 -33.96
C LEU A 88 -28.79 -1.95 -35.39
N LYS A 89 -27.66 -2.65 -35.52
CA LYS A 89 -27.15 -3.09 -36.83
C LYS A 89 -28.06 -4.12 -37.51
N LYS A 90 -28.78 -4.95 -36.74
CA LYS A 90 -29.77 -5.88 -37.30
C LYS A 90 -30.99 -5.14 -37.83
N GLN A 91 -31.52 -4.18 -37.06
CA GLN A 91 -32.68 -3.38 -37.48
C GLN A 91 -32.41 -2.60 -38.78
N VAL A 92 -31.24 -1.98 -38.89
CA VAL A 92 -30.83 -1.23 -40.09
C VAL A 92 -30.61 -2.12 -41.32
N LYS A 93 -30.36 -3.43 -41.13
CA LYS A 93 -30.14 -4.38 -42.24
C LYS A 93 -31.42 -5.10 -42.67
N SER A 94 -32.50 -4.98 -41.90
CA SER A 94 -33.81 -5.55 -42.19
C SER A 94 -34.78 -4.57 -42.86
N GLU A 95 -34.44 -3.28 -42.91
CA GLU A 95 -35.01 -2.29 -43.85
C GLU A 95 -34.21 -2.26 -45.16
#